data_AF-A0A9P7WRB3-F1
#
_entry.id   AF-A0A9P7WRB3-F1
#
_cell.length_a   1.000
_cell.length_b   1.000
_cell.length_c   1.000
_cell.angle_alpha   90.00
_cell.angle_beta   90.00
_cell.angle_gamma   90.00
#
_symmetry.space_group_name_H-M   'P 1'
#
loop_
_entity.id
_entity.type
_entity.pdbx_description
1 polymer ?
#
loop_
_entity_poly.entity_id
_entity_poly.type
_entity_poly.pdbx_seq_one_letter_code
_entity_poly.pdbx_strand_id
1 'polypeptide(L)'
;MMEELITTLGALVVILSTGNCGQLYPNAKIASPRRRNLQILRSCRLMAILGYNLGDAKLQFGVVQSLKTLKQAVITSLKIAFPGILQEANIVERSSGLIRPFILCTTWTDVMRALQSSMRFRGSDELILAYHQPINTAILPSVRCINYFDAGDLHRQLTAGPQVLFLSTTSWNNTAPPSKHSISVKALADLPVAATIESNPEQIDKTPALEADVDHHGYTEKEIEAVSLIQRSFVKYRKRTSGGKAGPTWDAFHERSKELRGRGIGLDQHSIYHIFLQGPLPRVMAVLSVLRDTCQRSKKAVDKAMRTSRSDVVEDSILDRRLRVLTVLKEVTSLTSAICPTSALHEEGAAEKIISEVKKVPKICARATEVAKEGGWEATDDYHLGVNAILITSAVKVKRTKVKAKRPELNTEDLDDWY
;
A
#
# COMPACT_ATOMS: atom_id res chain seq x y z
N MET A 1 17.14 0.70 -21.03
CA MET A 1 16.01 0.49 -20.11
C MET A 1 16.44 0.44 -18.63
N MET A 2 17.32 -0.48 -18.18
CA MET A 2 17.67 -0.57 -16.75
C MET A 2 18.47 0.64 -16.22
N GLU A 3 19.42 1.17 -17.02
CA GLU A 3 20.16 2.40 -16.67
C GLU A 3 19.23 3.61 -16.52
N GLU A 4 18.24 3.71 -17.41
CA GLU A 4 17.22 4.75 -17.36
C GLU A 4 16.37 4.63 -16.10
N LEU A 5 15.94 3.41 -15.74
CA LEU A 5 15.23 3.16 -14.49
C LEU A 5 16.04 3.59 -13.27
N ILE A 6 17.34 3.28 -13.20
CA ILE A 6 18.20 3.74 -12.10
C ILE A 6 18.31 5.25 -12.07
N THR A 7 18.46 5.88 -13.23
CA THR A 7 18.50 7.34 -13.35
C THR A 7 17.20 7.98 -12.88
N THR A 8 16.05 7.43 -13.28
CA THR A 8 14.72 7.87 -12.83
C THR A 8 14.55 7.68 -11.33
N LEU A 9 14.96 6.54 -10.77
CA LEU A 9 14.91 6.28 -9.33
C LEU A 9 15.81 7.25 -8.57
N GLY A 10 17.02 7.51 -9.06
CA GLY A 10 17.95 8.49 -8.51
C GLY A 10 17.34 9.89 -8.48
N ALA A 11 16.78 10.36 -9.60
CA ALA A 11 16.09 11.63 -9.71
C ALA A 11 14.89 11.72 -8.73
N LEU A 12 14.10 10.65 -8.62
CA LEU A 12 13.01 10.57 -7.66
C LEU A 12 13.51 10.72 -6.22
N VAL A 13 14.62 10.08 -5.85
CA VAL A 13 15.19 10.21 -4.50
C VAL A 13 15.65 11.66 -4.24
N VAL A 14 16.25 12.31 -5.23
CA VAL A 14 16.65 13.72 -5.15
C VAL A 14 15.43 14.61 -4.89
N ILE A 15 14.35 14.46 -5.67
CA ILE A 15 13.09 15.23 -5.48
C ILE A 15 12.49 15.00 -4.10
N LEU A 16 12.51 13.75 -3.61
CA LEU A 16 12.04 13.42 -2.27
C LEU A 16 12.92 14.04 -1.18
N SER A 17 14.23 14.16 -1.41
CA SER A 17 15.17 14.71 -0.43
C SER A 17 15.10 16.24 -0.31
N THR A 18 14.81 16.95 -1.41
CA THR A 18 14.77 18.42 -1.47
C THR A 18 13.46 19.03 -0.96
N GLY A 19 12.50 18.20 -0.57
CA GLY A 19 11.23 18.68 -0.02
C GLY A 19 10.23 19.19 -1.08
N ASN A 20 10.63 19.25 -2.35
CA ASN A 20 9.74 19.58 -3.49
C ASN A 20 8.76 18.45 -3.86
N CYS A 21 8.52 17.52 -2.91
CA CYS A 21 7.57 16.42 -3.03
C CYS A 21 6.12 16.88 -3.25
N GLY A 22 5.79 18.16 -3.04
CA GLY A 22 4.45 18.70 -3.28
C GLY A 22 3.95 18.45 -4.71
N GLN A 23 4.84 18.33 -5.69
CA GLN A 23 4.50 17.97 -7.08
C GLN A 23 4.28 16.47 -7.28
N LEU A 24 4.85 15.60 -6.44
CA LEU A 24 4.68 14.15 -6.51
C LEU A 24 3.39 13.67 -5.83
N TYR A 25 2.79 14.50 -4.98
CA TYR A 25 1.53 14.20 -4.29
C TYR A 25 0.43 15.12 -4.80
N PRO A 26 -0.57 14.60 -5.55
CA PRO A 26 -1.62 15.43 -6.16
C PRO A 26 -2.49 16.21 -5.16
N ASN A 27 -2.32 15.98 -3.84
CA ASN A 27 -3.09 16.63 -2.78
C ASN A 27 -2.25 17.45 -1.78
N ALA A 28 -1.09 17.98 -2.18
CA ALA A 28 -0.28 19.03 -1.52
C ALA A 28 0.06 18.89 -0.02
N LYS A 29 -0.37 17.82 0.67
CA LYS A 29 0.06 17.53 2.04
C LYS A 29 1.48 17.00 1.96
N ILE A 30 2.44 17.84 2.32
CA ILE A 30 3.85 17.48 2.49
C ILE A 30 3.87 16.16 3.25
N ALA A 31 4.37 15.09 2.61
CA ALA A 31 4.47 13.78 3.25
C ALA A 31 5.23 13.96 4.57
N SER A 32 4.72 13.36 5.65
CA SER A 32 5.40 13.47 6.95
C SER A 32 6.87 13.09 6.79
N PRO A 33 7.80 13.75 7.50
CA PRO A 33 9.24 13.49 7.35
C PRO A 33 9.57 11.99 7.44
N ARG A 34 8.88 11.26 8.32
CA ARG A 34 8.97 9.81 8.45
C ARG A 34 8.58 9.07 7.16
N ARG A 35 7.45 9.41 6.55
CA ARG A 35 6.97 8.74 5.32
C ARG A 35 7.89 9.03 4.13
N ARG A 36 8.35 10.28 4.01
CA ARG A 36 9.34 10.70 3.02
C ARG A 36 10.64 9.91 3.18
N ASN A 37 11.14 9.79 4.40
CA ASN A 37 12.36 9.04 4.67
C ASN A 37 12.22 7.54 4.35
N LEU A 38 11.05 6.95 4.63
CA LEU A 38 10.77 5.57 4.27
C LEU A 38 10.74 5.35 2.75
N GLN A 39 10.25 6.32 1.98
CA GLN A 39 10.27 6.21 0.52
C GLN A 39 11.67 6.35 -0.07
N ILE A 40 12.46 7.30 0.44
CA ILE A 40 13.87 7.42 0.07
C ILE A 40 14.59 6.09 0.35
N LEU A 41 14.40 5.51 1.54
CA LEU A 41 14.97 4.22 1.91
C LEU A 41 14.55 3.12 0.93
N ARG A 42 13.26 3.03 0.58
CA ARG A 42 12.74 2.04 -0.37
C ARG A 42 13.35 2.18 -1.76
N SER A 43 13.47 3.40 -2.27
CA SER A 43 14.11 3.66 -3.56
C SER A 43 15.59 3.28 -3.54
N CYS A 44 16.33 3.63 -2.48
CA CYS A 44 17.72 3.21 -2.31
C CYS A 44 17.88 1.68 -2.30
N ARG A 45 17.00 0.97 -1.58
CA ARG A 45 16.98 -0.51 -1.57
C ARG A 45 16.69 -1.09 -2.95
N LEU A 46 15.70 -0.56 -3.64
CA LEU A 46 15.33 -1.03 -4.96
C LEU A 46 16.51 -0.92 -5.94
N MET A 47 17.19 0.23 -5.97
CA MET A 47 18.39 0.42 -6.80
C MET A 47 19.51 -0.58 -6.44
N ALA A 48 19.79 -0.77 -5.14
CA ALA A 48 20.80 -1.72 -4.69
C ALA A 48 20.46 -3.17 -5.07
N ILE A 49 19.18 -3.57 -4.97
CA ILE A 49 18.74 -4.91 -5.36
C ILE A 49 18.82 -5.11 -6.87
N LEU A 50 18.44 -4.10 -7.67
CA LEU A 50 18.58 -4.16 -9.12
C LEU A 50 20.05 -4.35 -9.53
N GLY A 51 20.96 -3.58 -8.95
CA GLY A 51 22.40 -3.73 -9.20
C GLY A 51 22.97 -5.08 -8.74
N TYR A 52 22.45 -5.63 -7.63
CA TYR A 52 22.86 -6.93 -7.12
C TYR A 52 22.35 -8.08 -8.02
N ASN A 53 21.07 -8.06 -8.37
CA ASN A 53 20.44 -9.14 -9.12
C ASN A 53 20.93 -9.23 -10.57
N LEU A 54 21.21 -8.09 -11.20
CA LEU A 54 21.67 -8.09 -12.58
C LEU A 54 23.18 -8.33 -12.70
N GLY A 55 23.95 -8.12 -11.63
CA GLY A 55 25.40 -8.36 -11.62
C GLY A 55 26.22 -7.49 -12.58
N ASP A 56 25.59 -6.59 -13.33
CA ASP A 56 26.25 -5.71 -14.30
C ASP A 56 27.04 -4.59 -13.59
N ALA A 57 28.35 -4.56 -13.83
CA ALA A 57 29.26 -3.58 -13.25
C ALA A 57 28.90 -2.13 -13.65
N LYS A 58 28.41 -1.91 -14.87
CA LYS A 58 28.02 -0.57 -15.34
C LYS A 58 26.78 -0.10 -14.58
N LEU A 59 25.81 -0.98 -14.39
CA LEU A 59 24.62 -0.72 -13.60
C LEU A 59 24.96 -0.44 -12.13
N GLN A 60 25.84 -1.25 -11.52
CA GLN A 60 26.31 -1.06 -10.14
C GLN A 60 27.02 0.29 -9.96
N PHE A 61 27.84 0.68 -10.93
CA PHE A 61 28.44 2.02 -10.96
C PHE A 61 27.37 3.11 -11.02
N GLY A 62 26.34 2.95 -11.86
CA GLY A 62 25.18 3.86 -11.93
C GLY A 62 24.43 4.02 -10.61
N VAL A 63 24.25 2.92 -9.85
CA VAL A 63 23.68 2.96 -8.49
C VAL A 63 24.54 3.82 -7.56
N VAL A 64 25.86 3.58 -7.54
CA VAL A 64 26.80 4.31 -6.69
C VAL A 64 26.77 5.80 -7.02
N GLN A 65 26.75 6.17 -8.31
CA GLN A 65 26.65 7.56 -8.72
C GLN A 65 25.33 8.20 -8.28
N SER A 66 24.20 7.50 -8.44
CA SER A 66 22.90 7.99 -8.01
C SER A 66 22.83 8.25 -6.50
N LEU A 67 23.48 7.41 -5.70
CA LEU A 67 23.57 7.60 -4.24
C LEU A 67 24.51 8.76 -3.85
N LYS A 68 25.56 9.03 -4.62
CA LYS A 68 26.39 10.23 -4.46
C LYS A 68 25.59 11.50 -4.75
N THR A 69 24.77 11.50 -5.80
CA THR A 69 23.85 12.61 -6.09
C THR A 69 22.84 12.81 -4.96
N LEU A 70 22.31 11.73 -4.38
CA LEU A 70 21.47 11.79 -3.19
C LEU A 70 22.19 12.45 -2.00
N LYS A 71 23.43 12.05 -1.71
CA LYS A 71 24.25 12.67 -0.65
C LYS A 71 24.31 14.18 -0.85
N GLN A 72 24.61 14.62 -2.08
CA GLN A 72 24.70 16.04 -2.38
C GLN A 72 23.35 16.76 -2.19
N ALA A 73 22.26 16.18 -2.68
CA ALA A 73 20.93 16.75 -2.54
C ALA A 73 20.48 16.89 -1.07
N VAL A 74 20.76 15.88 -0.23
CA VAL A 74 20.51 15.94 1.21
C VAL A 74 21.35 17.02 1.88
N ILE A 75 22.64 17.13 1.53
CA ILE A 75 23.52 18.17 2.07
C ILE A 75 23.00 19.56 1.71
N THR A 76 22.67 19.80 0.43
CA THR A 76 22.13 21.08 -0.03
C THR A 76 20.84 21.43 0.70
N SER A 77 19.93 20.47 0.83
CA SER A 77 18.63 20.68 1.51
C SER A 77 18.79 21.02 2.99
N LEU A 78 19.74 20.37 3.67
CA LEU A 78 20.02 20.64 5.08
C LEU A 78 20.78 21.96 5.28
N LYS A 79 21.66 22.37 4.36
CA LYS A 79 22.30 23.69 4.39
C LYS A 79 21.26 24.81 4.25
N ILE A 80 20.27 24.64 3.37
CA ILE A 80 19.15 25.60 3.21
C ILE A 80 18.31 25.66 4.49
N ALA A 81 17.99 24.51 5.09
CA ALA A 81 17.19 24.46 6.32
C ALA A 81 17.95 24.96 7.57
N PHE A 82 19.28 24.85 7.58
CA PHE A 82 20.14 25.18 8.72
C PHE A 82 21.40 25.93 8.29
N PRO A 83 21.29 27.22 7.92
CA PRO A 83 22.40 28.00 7.34
C PRO A 83 23.62 28.20 8.27
N GLY A 84 23.51 27.87 9.56
CA GLY A 84 24.63 27.94 10.52
C GLY A 84 25.48 26.67 10.65
N ILE A 85 25.15 25.57 9.96
CA ILE A 85 25.91 24.31 10.05
C ILE A 85 26.96 24.28 8.93
N LEU A 86 28.21 24.63 9.27
CA LEU A 86 29.28 24.76 8.29
C LEU A 86 29.96 23.42 7.91
N GLN A 87 29.89 22.39 8.76
CA GLN A 87 30.59 21.13 8.53
C GLN A 87 29.67 20.01 8.01
N GLU A 88 30.06 19.38 6.90
CA GLU A 88 29.32 18.27 6.28
C GLU A 88 29.12 17.08 7.21
N ALA A 89 30.08 16.80 8.10
CA ALA A 89 29.99 15.71 9.07
C ALA A 89 28.74 15.83 9.97
N ASN A 90 28.48 17.05 10.47
CA ASN A 90 27.32 17.35 11.32
C ASN A 90 26.00 17.23 10.55
N ILE A 91 26.02 17.51 9.24
CA ILE A 91 24.86 17.41 8.36
C ILE A 91 24.48 15.94 8.15
N VAL A 92 25.47 15.09 7.86
CA VAL A 92 25.25 13.65 7.66
C VAL A 92 24.78 12.98 8.94
N GLU A 93 25.30 13.39 10.10
CA GLU A 93 24.87 12.87 11.39
C GLU A 93 23.40 13.19 11.71
N ARG A 94 22.91 14.36 11.28
CA ARG A 94 21.50 14.76 11.41
C ARG A 94 20.57 14.12 10.39
N SER A 95 21.10 13.45 9.36
CA SER A 95 20.26 12.70 8.43
C SER A 95 19.56 11.54 9.14
N SER A 96 18.38 11.13 8.65
CA SER A 96 17.65 10.02 9.26
C SER A 96 18.55 8.78 9.35
N GLY A 97 18.67 8.21 10.55
CA GLY A 97 19.49 7.02 10.78
C GLY A 97 19.16 5.84 9.84
N LEU A 98 17.95 5.83 9.26
CA LEU A 98 17.52 4.87 8.25
C LEU A 98 18.26 5.01 6.91
N ILE A 99 18.49 6.24 6.45
CA ILE A 99 19.02 6.54 5.10
C ILE A 99 20.53 6.80 5.16
N ARG A 100 21.03 7.22 6.33
CA ARG A 100 22.46 7.54 6.56
C ARG A 100 23.43 6.50 5.96
N PRO A 101 23.22 5.17 6.09
CA PRO A 101 24.13 4.20 5.48
C PRO A 101 24.25 4.34 3.95
N PHE A 102 23.15 4.65 3.26
CA PHE A 102 23.14 4.83 1.81
C PHE A 102 23.78 6.15 1.37
N ILE A 103 23.62 7.22 2.16
CA ILE A 103 24.24 8.53 1.91
C ILE A 103 25.77 8.45 1.99
N LEU A 104 26.30 7.55 2.82
CA LEU A 104 27.74 7.37 3.04
C LEU A 104 28.42 6.46 2.02
N CYS A 105 27.67 5.85 1.09
CA CYS A 105 28.23 4.89 0.15
C CYS A 105 29.17 5.58 -0.87
N THR A 106 30.40 5.10 -0.98
CA THR A 106 31.35 5.55 -2.02
C THR A 106 31.69 4.44 -3.01
N THR A 107 31.51 3.18 -2.60
CA THR A 107 31.75 1.98 -3.38
C THR A 107 30.52 1.06 -3.42
N TRP A 108 30.49 0.11 -4.36
CA TRP A 108 29.44 -0.90 -4.42
C TRP A 108 29.37 -1.76 -3.14
N THR A 109 30.53 -2.08 -2.56
CA THR A 109 30.63 -2.80 -1.28
C THR A 109 29.91 -2.07 -0.15
N ASP A 110 29.98 -0.72 -0.13
CA ASP A 110 29.26 0.08 0.86
C ASP A 110 27.75 0.01 0.63
N VAL A 111 27.31 0.02 -0.64
CA VAL A 111 25.89 -0.12 -1.00
C VAL A 111 25.34 -1.45 -0.49
N MET A 112 26.07 -2.54 -0.67
CA MET A 112 25.68 -3.86 -0.15
C MET A 112 25.62 -3.89 1.38
N ARG A 113 26.59 -3.27 2.05
CA ARG A 113 26.60 -3.13 3.52
C ARG A 113 25.42 -2.29 4.03
N ALA A 114 25.12 -1.18 3.34
CA ALA A 114 23.98 -0.32 3.63
C ALA A 114 22.65 -1.05 3.43
N LEU A 115 22.52 -1.82 2.35
CA LEU A 115 21.38 -2.67 2.07
C LEU A 115 21.14 -3.67 3.20
N GLN A 116 22.17 -4.44 3.59
CA GLN A 116 22.09 -5.41 4.69
C GLN A 116 21.77 -4.75 6.04
N SER A 117 22.41 -3.63 6.37
CA SER A 117 22.13 -2.90 7.61
C SER A 117 20.68 -2.42 7.65
N SER A 118 20.17 -1.94 6.53
CA SER A 118 18.80 -1.47 6.44
C SER A 118 17.78 -2.59 6.72
N MET A 119 18.05 -3.83 6.32
CA MET A 119 17.14 -4.97 6.53
C MET A 119 16.91 -5.29 8.00
N ARG A 120 17.85 -4.93 8.89
CA ARG A 120 17.73 -5.17 10.35
C ARG A 120 16.65 -4.31 11.01
N PHE A 121 16.16 -3.27 10.33
CA PHE A 121 15.19 -2.35 10.89
C PHE A 121 13.77 -2.94 10.85
N ARG A 122 13.25 -3.34 12.03
CA ARG A 122 11.88 -3.83 12.23
C ARG A 122 10.89 -2.72 11.87
N GLY A 123 10.15 -2.88 10.77
CA GLY A 123 9.21 -1.88 10.25
C GLY A 123 9.52 -1.39 8.83
N SER A 124 10.59 -1.91 8.23
CA SER A 124 10.85 -1.80 6.81
C SER A 124 10.32 -3.02 6.06
N ASP A 125 10.04 -2.88 4.76
CA ASP A 125 9.49 -4.00 3.97
C ASP A 125 10.50 -5.15 3.91
N GLU A 126 9.98 -6.38 3.99
CA GLU A 126 10.73 -7.60 3.71
C GLU A 126 11.26 -7.55 2.28
N LEU A 127 12.54 -7.89 2.10
CA LEU A 127 13.11 -8.02 0.77
C LEU A 127 12.93 -9.45 0.30
N ILE A 128 12.23 -9.57 -0.82
CA ILE A 128 11.88 -10.83 -1.43
C ILE A 128 12.62 -10.94 -2.74
N LEU A 129 13.31 -12.05 -2.92
CA LEU A 129 14.03 -12.39 -4.13
C LEU A 129 13.35 -13.59 -4.76
N ALA A 130 12.70 -13.36 -5.90
CA ALA A 130 11.92 -14.37 -6.60
C ALA A 130 12.73 -14.95 -7.77
N TYR A 131 12.83 -16.27 -7.84
CA TYR A 131 13.56 -17.00 -8.87
C TYR A 131 12.69 -18.04 -9.56
N HIS A 132 12.73 -18.10 -10.90
CA HIS A 132 11.96 -19.08 -11.68
C HIS A 132 12.54 -20.51 -11.59
N GLN A 133 13.79 -20.65 -11.16
CA GLN A 133 14.52 -21.91 -11.02
C GLN A 133 15.50 -21.81 -9.84
N PRO A 134 15.86 -22.93 -9.18
CA PRO A 134 16.77 -22.91 -8.05
C PRO A 134 18.14 -22.38 -8.48
N ILE A 135 18.55 -21.24 -7.90
CA ILE A 135 19.86 -20.65 -8.16
C ILE A 135 20.84 -21.07 -7.07
N ASN A 136 22.04 -21.47 -7.49
CA ASN A 136 23.14 -21.84 -6.61
C ASN A 136 23.99 -20.62 -6.19
N THR A 137 23.37 -19.45 -6.01
CA THR A 137 24.06 -18.20 -5.61
C THR A 137 23.95 -17.98 -4.12
N ALA A 138 25.00 -17.43 -3.52
CA ALA A 138 24.99 -17.05 -2.10
C ALA A 138 23.88 -16.03 -1.82
N ILE A 139 22.87 -16.46 -1.06
CA ILE A 139 21.72 -15.64 -0.69
C ILE A 139 22.15 -14.61 0.36
N LEU A 140 21.75 -13.35 0.17
CA LEU A 140 21.97 -12.32 1.18
C LEU A 140 21.23 -12.68 2.48
N PRO A 141 21.90 -12.60 3.65
CA PRO A 141 21.24 -12.86 4.92
C PRO A 141 20.08 -11.88 5.14
N SER A 142 18.92 -12.39 5.55
CA SER A 142 17.67 -11.62 5.75
C SER A 142 16.89 -11.28 4.47
N VAL A 143 17.25 -11.85 3.32
CA VAL A 143 16.42 -11.82 2.11
C VAL A 143 15.63 -13.11 2.01
N ARG A 144 14.30 -13.00 1.87
CA ARG A 144 13.46 -14.17 1.64
C ARG A 144 13.56 -14.57 0.18
N CYS A 145 14.07 -15.76 -0.07
CA CYS A 145 14.05 -16.34 -1.41
C CYS A 145 12.74 -17.08 -1.67
N ILE A 146 12.14 -16.79 -2.82
CA ILE A 146 10.94 -17.44 -3.32
C ILE A 146 11.32 -18.12 -4.63
N ASN A 147 11.38 -19.44 -4.63
CA ASN A 147 11.50 -20.20 -5.86
C ASN A 147 10.09 -20.39 -6.40
N TYR A 148 9.81 -19.93 -7.63
CA TYR A 148 8.52 -20.05 -8.27
C TYR A 148 8.62 -20.78 -9.60
N PHE A 149 7.63 -21.58 -9.95
CA PHE A 149 7.59 -22.30 -11.24
C PHE A 149 6.75 -21.59 -12.30
N ASP A 150 5.80 -20.79 -11.86
CA ASP A 150 4.91 -19.99 -12.70
C ASP A 150 4.41 -18.77 -11.92
N ALA A 151 3.69 -17.87 -12.59
CA ALA A 151 3.17 -16.64 -11.98
C ALA A 151 2.13 -16.92 -10.86
N GLY A 152 1.39 -18.02 -10.93
CA GLY A 152 0.40 -18.41 -9.92
C GLY A 152 1.06 -18.91 -8.63
N ASP A 153 2.14 -19.68 -8.75
CA ASP A 153 2.99 -20.10 -7.66
C ASP A 153 3.68 -18.90 -6.97
N LEU A 154 4.25 -17.98 -7.75
CA LEU A 154 4.80 -16.73 -7.21
C LEU A 154 3.76 -15.96 -6.38
N HIS A 155 2.53 -15.83 -6.92
CA HIS A 155 1.44 -15.17 -6.21
C HIS A 155 1.07 -15.88 -4.90
N ARG A 156 0.97 -17.23 -4.91
CA ARG A 156 0.71 -18.02 -3.70
C ARG A 156 1.80 -17.84 -2.64
N GLN A 157 3.07 -17.84 -3.05
CA GLN A 157 4.18 -17.69 -2.11
C GLN A 157 4.29 -16.27 -1.53
N LEU A 158 3.98 -15.24 -2.32
CA LEU A 158 3.89 -13.86 -1.83
C LEU A 158 2.71 -13.64 -0.88
N THR A 159 1.58 -14.32 -1.09
CA THR A 159 0.35 -14.16 -0.28
C THR A 159 0.30 -15.03 0.97
N ALA A 160 1.08 -16.11 1.04
CA ALA A 160 1.18 -16.99 2.21
C ALA A 160 1.75 -16.31 3.48
N GLY A 161 2.06 -15.00 3.43
CA GLY A 161 2.64 -14.25 4.54
C GLY A 161 4.12 -14.59 4.78
N PRO A 162 4.82 -13.83 5.63
CA PRO A 162 6.16 -14.21 6.07
C PRO A 162 6.02 -15.52 6.84
N GLN A 163 6.57 -16.62 6.30
CA GLN A 163 6.85 -17.75 7.17
C GLN A 163 7.80 -17.21 8.22
N VAL A 164 7.37 -17.22 9.48
CA VAL A 164 8.25 -16.91 10.61
C VAL A 164 9.42 -17.85 10.46
N LEU A 165 10.56 -17.33 9.97
CA LEU A 165 11.84 -18.01 10.05
C LEU A 165 12.06 -18.20 11.55
N PHE A 166 11.68 -19.37 12.06
CA PHE A 166 12.22 -19.89 13.28
C PHE A 166 13.73 -19.86 13.06
N LEU A 167 14.40 -18.91 13.70
CA LEU A 167 15.81 -19.01 13.99
C LEU A 167 15.96 -20.38 14.67
N SER A 168 16.36 -21.38 13.89
CA SER A 168 16.76 -22.66 14.45
C SER A 168 17.92 -22.34 15.37
N THR A 169 17.63 -22.38 16.67
CA THR A 169 18.59 -22.41 17.74
C THR A 169 19.33 -23.74 17.63
N THR A 170 20.22 -23.88 16.66
CA THR A 170 21.25 -24.91 16.71
C THR A 170 22.25 -24.51 17.79
N SER A 171 21.90 -24.88 19.00
CA SER A 171 22.77 -25.46 20.04
C SER A 171 24.21 -25.65 19.54
N TRP A 172 25.09 -24.73 19.94
CA TRP A 172 26.51 -24.99 20.00
C TRP A 172 26.77 -25.95 21.16
N ASN A 173 26.91 -27.24 20.85
CA ASN A 173 27.64 -28.17 21.67
C ASN A 173 28.64 -28.94 20.79
N ASN A 174 29.87 -28.95 21.29
CA ASN A 174 31.13 -29.42 20.72
C ASN A 174 31.09 -30.79 20.03
N THR A 175 31.82 -30.94 18.93
CA THR A 175 33.12 -31.68 18.84
C THR A 175 33.54 -31.85 17.38
N ALA A 176 34.77 -31.45 17.06
CA ALA A 176 35.41 -31.75 15.76
C ALA A 176 35.85 -33.23 15.72
N PRO A 177 36.04 -33.81 14.52
CA PRO A 177 37.40 -33.85 13.95
C PRO A 177 37.44 -33.55 12.42
N PRO A 178 38.64 -33.43 11.81
CA PRO A 178 38.90 -32.45 10.78
C PRO A 178 38.75 -32.99 9.35
N SER A 179 38.22 -32.16 8.45
CA SER A 179 38.46 -32.33 7.01
C SER A 179 39.01 -31.03 6.42
N LYS A 180 40.24 -31.13 5.91
CA LYS A 180 41.00 -30.09 5.22
C LYS A 180 40.29 -29.71 3.91
N HIS A 181 39.75 -28.50 3.81
CA HIS A 181 39.72 -27.72 2.58
C HIS A 181 39.65 -26.23 2.93
N SER A 182 40.81 -25.60 3.07
CA SER A 182 40.94 -24.15 3.10
C SER A 182 40.80 -23.62 1.68
N ILE A 183 39.69 -22.97 1.35
CA ILE A 183 39.60 -22.13 0.15
C ILE A 183 40.15 -20.75 0.53
N SER A 184 41.32 -20.44 -0.05
CA SER A 184 42.03 -19.17 0.09
C SER A 184 41.27 -18.05 -0.61
N VAL A 185 40.90 -17.02 0.15
CA VAL A 185 40.40 -15.73 -0.36
C VAL A 185 41.59 -14.94 -0.90
N LYS A 186 41.98 -15.19 -2.15
CA LYS A 186 43.05 -14.40 -2.84
C LYS A 186 42.70 -13.95 -4.26
N ALA A 187 41.50 -14.19 -4.77
CA ALA A 187 41.16 -13.89 -6.16
C ALA A 187 40.27 -12.64 -6.36
N LEU A 188 40.49 -11.57 -5.56
CA LEU A 188 39.80 -10.29 -5.78
C LEU A 188 40.75 -9.08 -5.88
N ALA A 189 42.04 -9.32 -6.13
CA ALA A 189 43.07 -8.28 -6.18
C ALA A 189 43.57 -7.93 -7.60
N ASP A 190 43.22 -8.70 -8.63
CA ASP A 190 43.78 -8.50 -9.97
C ASP A 190 42.70 -8.11 -10.98
N LEU A 191 42.39 -6.81 -11.04
CA LEU A 191 41.82 -6.18 -12.24
C LEU A 191 42.70 -4.97 -12.60
N PRO A 192 43.11 -4.83 -13.87
CA PRO A 192 44.08 -3.83 -14.27
C PRO A 192 43.47 -2.42 -14.29
N VAL A 193 44.17 -1.49 -13.63
CA VAL A 193 43.97 -0.05 -13.72
C VAL A 193 44.46 0.41 -15.08
N ALA A 194 43.55 0.78 -15.99
CA ALA A 194 43.89 1.40 -17.27
C ALA A 194 43.68 2.91 -17.22
N ALA A 195 44.83 3.58 -17.12
CA ALA A 195 45.23 4.86 -17.71
C ALA A 195 44.23 6.04 -17.80
N THR A 196 44.58 7.07 -17.04
CA THR A 196 44.36 8.50 -17.26
C THR A 196 44.55 8.89 -18.73
N ILE A 197 43.56 9.57 -19.32
CA ILE A 197 43.74 10.38 -20.55
C ILE A 197 43.24 11.79 -20.24
N GLU A 198 44.18 12.72 -20.19
CA GLU A 198 43.97 14.17 -20.15
C GLU A 198 43.76 14.73 -21.57
N SER A 199 42.71 15.53 -21.70
CA SER A 199 42.46 16.70 -22.59
C SER A 199 42.95 16.73 -24.04
N ASN A 200 42.02 17.00 -24.97
CA ASN A 200 42.15 18.14 -25.89
C ASN A 200 40.76 18.57 -26.44
N PRO A 201 40.37 19.87 -26.40
CA PRO A 201 39.15 20.37 -27.00
C PRO A 201 39.46 21.22 -28.24
N GLU A 202 39.21 20.71 -29.44
CA GLU A 202 38.94 21.52 -30.66
C GLU A 202 38.78 20.58 -31.86
N GLN A 203 37.54 20.32 -32.29
CA GLN A 203 37.22 20.30 -33.72
C GLN A 203 35.71 20.31 -33.95
N ILE A 204 35.33 21.24 -34.82
CA ILE A 204 33.99 21.62 -35.26
C ILE A 204 33.59 20.77 -36.49
N ASP A 205 32.28 20.55 -36.61
CA ASP A 205 31.50 20.17 -37.81
C ASP A 205 31.69 18.80 -38.46
N LYS A 206 30.65 17.96 -38.30
CA LYS A 206 29.64 17.65 -39.35
C LYS A 206 28.68 16.59 -38.82
N THR A 207 27.51 17.01 -38.36
CA THR A 207 26.39 16.11 -38.04
C THR A 207 25.58 15.89 -39.32
N PRO A 208 25.53 14.68 -39.92
CA PRO A 208 24.52 14.39 -40.90
C PRO A 208 23.18 14.27 -40.18
N ALA A 209 22.16 14.95 -40.70
CA ALA A 209 20.78 14.82 -40.26
C ALA A 209 20.35 13.35 -40.39
N LEU A 210 20.21 12.66 -39.26
CA LEU A 210 19.53 11.38 -39.19
C LEU A 210 18.03 11.69 -39.26
N GLU A 211 17.44 11.53 -40.44
CA GLU A 211 16.00 11.36 -40.57
C GLU A 211 15.65 10.05 -39.86
N ALA A 212 15.26 10.16 -38.59
CA ALA A 212 14.66 9.07 -37.86
C ALA A 212 13.27 8.84 -38.45
N ASP A 213 13.17 7.84 -39.32
CA ASP A 213 11.92 7.26 -39.75
C ASP A 213 11.26 6.64 -38.52
N VAL A 214 10.37 7.41 -37.88
CA VAL A 214 9.62 6.97 -36.70
C VAL A 214 8.49 6.08 -37.20
N ASP A 215 8.83 4.81 -37.46
CA ASP A 215 7.87 3.75 -37.69
C ASP A 215 6.87 3.74 -36.52
N HIS A 216 5.68 4.29 -36.77
CA HIS A 216 4.53 4.21 -35.88
C HIS A 216 4.05 2.77 -35.81
N HIS A 217 4.76 1.96 -35.01
CA HIS A 217 4.28 0.65 -34.60
C HIS A 217 3.01 0.86 -33.79
N GLY A 218 1.87 0.61 -34.44
CA GLY A 218 0.57 0.60 -33.77
C GLY A 218 0.64 -0.33 -32.55
N TYR A 219 0.07 0.12 -31.43
CA TYR A 219 0.06 -0.64 -30.19
C TYR A 219 -0.48 -2.05 -30.43
N THR A 220 0.24 -3.04 -29.91
CA THR A 220 -0.15 -4.44 -29.98
C THR A 220 -1.42 -4.66 -29.16
N GLU A 221 -2.21 -5.68 -29.52
CA GLU A 221 -3.46 -6.02 -28.82
C GLU A 221 -3.22 -6.30 -27.32
N LYS A 222 -2.04 -6.86 -26.99
CA LYS A 222 -1.60 -7.07 -25.60
C LYS A 222 -1.33 -5.77 -24.85
N GLU A 223 -0.80 -4.75 -25.52
CA GLU A 223 -0.58 -3.43 -24.93
C GLU A 223 -1.91 -2.69 -24.72
N ILE A 224 -2.85 -2.82 -25.66
CA ILE A 224 -4.21 -2.28 -25.52
C ILE A 224 -4.93 -2.94 -24.33
N GLU A 225 -4.79 -4.26 -24.18
CA GLU A 225 -5.35 -4.99 -23.04
C GLU A 225 -4.69 -4.59 -21.72
N ALA A 226 -3.37 -4.46 -21.68
CA ALA A 226 -2.61 -4.01 -20.52
C ALA A 226 -2.99 -2.58 -20.10
N VAL A 227 -3.11 -1.65 -21.06
CA VAL A 227 -3.59 -0.27 -20.82
C VAL A 227 -5.01 -0.30 -20.27
N SER A 228 -5.90 -1.13 -20.83
CA SER A 228 -7.27 -1.29 -20.35
C SER A 228 -7.33 -1.87 -18.94
N LEU A 229 -6.42 -2.78 -18.58
CA LEU A 229 -6.28 -3.33 -17.23
C LEU A 229 -5.76 -2.27 -16.25
N ILE A 230 -4.74 -1.49 -16.64
CA ILE A 230 -4.18 -0.39 -15.85
C ILE A 230 -5.24 0.69 -15.62
N GLN A 231 -5.97 1.10 -16.66
CA GLN A 231 -7.06 2.07 -16.55
C GLN A 231 -8.19 1.57 -15.65
N ARG A 232 -8.62 0.30 -15.79
CA ARG A 232 -9.61 -0.31 -14.89
C ARG A 232 -9.11 -0.34 -13.44
N SER A 233 -7.85 -0.69 -13.24
CA SER A 233 -7.21 -0.72 -11.91
C SER A 233 -7.07 0.67 -11.30
N PHE A 234 -6.75 1.67 -12.12
CA PHE A 234 -6.64 3.08 -11.73
C PHE A 234 -8.01 3.69 -11.41
N VAL A 235 -9.04 3.39 -12.20
CA VAL A 235 -10.43 3.78 -11.91
C VAL A 235 -10.91 3.09 -10.63
N LYS A 236 -10.58 1.80 -10.42
CA LYS A 236 -10.86 1.08 -9.17
C LYS A 236 -10.13 1.70 -7.99
N TYR A 237 -8.88 2.13 -8.16
CA TYR A 237 -8.11 2.88 -7.16
C TYR A 237 -8.71 4.27 -6.86
N ARG A 238 -9.14 5.02 -7.88
CA ARG A 238 -9.81 6.31 -7.74
C ARG A 238 -11.21 6.20 -7.11
N LYS A 239 -11.93 5.09 -7.35
CA LYS A 239 -13.16 4.77 -6.63
C LYS A 239 -12.90 4.32 -5.20
N ARG A 240 -11.76 3.67 -4.92
CA ARG A 240 -11.29 3.38 -3.56
C ARG A 240 -10.91 4.64 -2.80
N THR A 241 -10.48 5.73 -3.45
CA THR A 241 -10.35 7.04 -2.78
C THR A 241 -11.69 7.65 -2.36
N SER A 242 -12.84 7.09 -2.72
CA SER A 242 -14.14 7.51 -2.14
C SER A 242 -14.40 6.92 -0.75
N GLY A 243 -13.70 5.86 -0.33
CA GLY A 243 -13.92 5.18 0.97
C GLY A 243 -12.65 4.79 1.74
N GLY A 244 -11.48 4.90 1.12
CA GLY A 244 -10.17 4.67 1.73
C GLY A 244 -9.63 5.89 2.46
N LYS A 245 -8.53 5.71 3.19
CA LYS A 245 -7.81 6.80 3.88
C LYS A 245 -7.44 7.88 2.87
N ALA A 246 -7.87 9.13 3.12
CA ALA A 246 -7.67 10.34 2.29
C ALA A 246 -8.67 10.60 1.14
N GLY A 247 -9.92 10.15 1.30
CA GLY A 247 -11.05 10.50 0.43
C GLY A 247 -11.95 11.62 0.97
N PRO A 248 -12.75 12.32 0.15
CA PRO A 248 -13.70 13.33 0.63
C PRO A 248 -14.69 12.79 1.66
N THR A 249 -15.22 11.58 1.43
CA THR A 249 -16.12 10.90 2.39
C THR A 249 -15.37 10.51 3.66
N TRP A 250 -14.15 10.00 3.55
CA TRP A 250 -13.31 9.66 4.69
C TRP A 250 -13.02 10.88 5.56
N ASP A 251 -12.61 11.98 4.92
CA ASP A 251 -12.31 13.25 5.58
C ASP A 251 -13.55 13.80 6.28
N ALA A 252 -14.73 13.73 5.64
CA ALA A 252 -15.99 14.15 6.27
C ALA A 252 -16.32 13.35 7.55
N PHE A 253 -16.17 12.02 7.53
CA PHE A 253 -16.34 11.22 8.74
C PHE A 253 -15.26 11.48 9.80
N HIS A 254 -14.03 11.73 9.37
CA HIS A 254 -12.93 12.02 10.28
C HIS A 254 -13.11 13.38 10.97
N GLU A 255 -13.51 14.41 10.24
CA GLU A 255 -13.86 15.72 10.80
C GLU A 255 -15.06 15.61 11.73
N ARG A 256 -16.11 14.87 11.35
CA ARG A 256 -17.23 14.60 12.25
C ARG A 256 -16.79 13.89 13.53
N SER A 257 -15.89 12.91 13.43
CA SER A 257 -15.34 12.25 14.62
C SER A 257 -14.47 13.17 15.49
N LYS A 258 -13.85 14.22 14.93
CA LYS A 258 -13.13 15.22 15.72
C LYS A 258 -14.11 16.15 16.44
N GLU A 259 -15.13 16.62 15.71
CA GLU A 259 -16.18 17.49 16.25
C GLU A 259 -16.89 16.83 17.44
N LEU A 260 -17.31 15.58 17.31
CA LEU A 260 -17.99 14.85 18.39
C LEU A 260 -17.08 14.67 19.62
N ARG A 261 -15.77 14.48 19.41
CA ARG A 261 -14.78 14.44 20.50
C ARG A 261 -14.64 15.80 21.19
N GLY A 262 -14.63 16.90 20.43
CA GLY A 262 -14.60 18.25 20.97
C GLY A 262 -15.83 18.60 21.82
N ARG A 263 -16.99 17.99 21.53
CA ARG A 263 -18.24 18.15 22.28
C ARG A 263 -18.32 17.28 23.55
N GLY A 264 -17.28 16.51 23.89
CA GLY A 264 -17.28 15.69 25.10
C GLY A 264 -18.19 14.45 25.03
N ILE A 265 -18.68 14.07 23.85
CA ILE A 265 -19.37 12.79 23.63
C ILE A 265 -18.29 11.70 23.70
N GLY A 266 -18.04 11.24 24.93
CA GLY A 266 -16.77 10.71 25.40
C GLY A 266 -16.38 9.33 24.89
N LEU A 267 -15.05 9.14 24.87
CA LEU A 267 -14.32 7.93 24.51
C LEU A 267 -14.76 6.66 25.27
N ASP A 268 -15.41 6.79 26.44
CA ASP A 268 -15.73 5.65 27.29
C ASP A 268 -17.12 5.04 26.99
N GLN A 269 -18.11 5.87 26.63
CA GLN A 269 -19.46 5.40 26.23
C GLN A 269 -19.54 5.04 24.73
N HIS A 270 -18.67 5.63 23.90
CA HIS A 270 -18.77 5.56 22.43
C HIS A 270 -17.49 5.09 21.71
N SER A 271 -16.55 4.42 22.39
CA SER A 271 -15.30 3.91 21.77
C SER A 271 -15.51 3.16 20.45
N ILE A 272 -16.50 2.25 20.42
CA ILE A 272 -16.83 1.47 19.21
C ILE A 272 -17.42 2.33 18.10
N TYR A 273 -18.24 3.31 18.48
CA TYR A 273 -18.84 4.21 17.53
C TYR A 273 -17.79 5.09 16.84
N HIS A 274 -16.76 5.53 17.57
CA HIS A 274 -15.60 6.20 16.97
C HIS A 274 -14.78 5.28 16.06
N ILE A 275 -14.65 4.00 16.39
CA ILE A 275 -14.02 3.00 15.51
C ILE A 275 -14.80 2.91 14.19
N PHE A 276 -16.14 2.90 14.25
CA PHE A 276 -16.99 2.87 13.06
C PHE A 276 -16.80 4.11 12.17
N LEU A 277 -16.82 5.31 12.77
CA LEU A 277 -16.61 6.57 12.07
C LEU A 277 -15.24 6.65 11.38
N GLN A 278 -14.19 6.14 12.02
CA GLN A 278 -12.82 6.25 11.53
C GLN A 278 -12.38 5.10 10.62
N GLY A 279 -13.28 4.22 10.20
CA GLY A 279 -12.87 3.10 9.35
C GLY A 279 -14.02 2.47 8.56
N PRO A 280 -14.87 1.66 9.19
CA PRO A 280 -15.91 0.93 8.49
C PRO A 280 -16.99 1.79 7.81
N LEU A 281 -17.48 2.87 8.43
CA LEU A 281 -18.56 3.69 7.86
C LEU A 281 -18.20 4.40 6.54
N PRO A 282 -17.02 5.04 6.41
CA PRO A 282 -16.55 5.54 5.12
C PRO A 282 -16.59 4.51 4.00
N ARG A 283 -16.28 3.24 4.32
CA ARG A 283 -16.31 2.14 3.35
C ARG A 283 -17.72 1.69 3.02
N VAL A 284 -18.63 1.64 4.00
CA VAL A 284 -20.06 1.41 3.74
C VAL A 284 -20.60 2.48 2.78
N MET A 285 -20.24 3.74 2.98
CA MET A 285 -20.65 4.82 2.08
C MET A 285 -20.07 4.67 0.67
N ALA A 286 -18.83 4.20 0.54
CA ALA A 286 -18.27 3.88 -0.77
C ALA A 286 -19.03 2.74 -1.47
N VAL A 287 -19.43 1.70 -0.74
CA VAL A 287 -20.29 0.62 -1.27
C VAL A 287 -21.62 1.18 -1.76
N LEU A 288 -22.29 2.01 -0.96
CA LEU A 288 -23.56 2.63 -1.35
C LEU A 288 -23.42 3.54 -2.58
N SER A 289 -22.32 4.28 -2.69
CA SER A 289 -22.03 5.11 -3.87
C SER A 289 -21.90 4.26 -5.14
N VAL A 290 -21.15 3.14 -5.07
CA VAL A 290 -21.01 2.20 -6.19
C VAL A 290 -22.35 1.57 -6.56
N LEU A 291 -23.17 1.20 -5.58
CA LEU A 291 -24.50 0.65 -5.81
C LEU A 291 -25.42 1.69 -6.49
N ARG A 292 -25.40 2.94 -6.01
CA ARG A 292 -26.17 4.04 -6.60
C ARG A 292 -25.79 4.25 -8.06
N ASP A 293 -24.50 4.34 -8.37
CA ASP A 293 -24.01 4.53 -9.74
C ASP A 293 -24.38 3.35 -10.65
N THR A 294 -24.38 2.15 -10.10
CA THR A 294 -24.80 0.93 -10.82
C THR A 294 -26.30 0.94 -11.11
N CYS A 295 -27.12 1.29 -10.13
CA CYS A 295 -28.56 1.45 -10.30
C CYS A 295 -28.89 2.58 -11.30
N GLN A 296 -28.16 3.70 -11.28
CA GLN A 296 -28.33 4.78 -12.25
C GLN A 296 -27.99 4.37 -13.68
N ARG A 297 -26.91 3.59 -13.87
CA ARG A 297 -26.57 3.02 -15.18
C ARG A 297 -27.65 2.04 -15.66
N SER A 298 -28.12 1.16 -14.78
CA SER A 298 -29.23 0.25 -15.09
C SER A 298 -30.51 1.01 -15.43
N LYS A 299 -30.82 2.09 -14.71
CA LYS A 299 -31.98 2.96 -15.01
C LYS A 299 -31.87 3.53 -16.42
N LYS A 300 -30.72 4.10 -16.78
CA LYS A 300 -30.48 4.66 -18.13
C LYS A 300 -30.61 3.59 -19.21
N ALA A 301 -30.12 2.38 -18.97
CA ALA A 301 -30.25 1.26 -19.89
C ALA A 301 -31.72 0.84 -20.08
N VAL A 302 -32.49 0.75 -18.99
CA VAL A 302 -33.92 0.45 -19.02
C VAL A 302 -34.72 1.55 -19.71
N ASP A 303 -34.46 2.83 -19.40
CA ASP A 303 -35.10 3.97 -20.06
C ASP A 303 -34.77 4.01 -21.56
N LYS A 304 -33.56 3.58 -21.97
CA LYS A 304 -33.20 3.41 -23.38
C LYS A 304 -33.99 2.27 -24.02
N ALA A 305 -34.07 1.10 -23.36
CA ALA A 305 -34.80 -0.06 -23.84
C ALA A 305 -36.29 0.25 -24.06
N MET A 306 -36.93 0.96 -23.12
CA MET A 306 -38.32 1.43 -23.23
C MET A 306 -38.57 2.26 -24.49
N ARG A 307 -37.63 3.14 -24.86
CA ARG A 307 -37.78 3.99 -26.06
C ARG A 307 -37.65 3.21 -27.36
N THR A 308 -37.03 2.03 -27.32
CA THR A 308 -36.71 1.23 -28.51
C THR A 308 -37.64 0.03 -28.70
N SER A 309 -38.33 -0.41 -27.64
CA SER A 309 -39.30 -1.51 -27.72
C SER A 309 -40.58 -1.09 -28.44
N ARG A 310 -41.02 -1.88 -29.43
CA ARG A 310 -42.28 -1.68 -30.18
C ARG A 310 -43.39 -2.69 -29.81
N SER A 311 -43.14 -3.57 -28.85
CA SER A 311 -44.03 -4.69 -28.51
C SER A 311 -44.54 -4.56 -27.08
N ASP A 312 -45.86 -4.64 -26.89
CA ASP A 312 -46.56 -4.48 -25.61
C ASP A 312 -46.10 -5.49 -24.54
N VAL A 313 -45.84 -6.75 -24.93
CA VAL A 313 -45.35 -7.80 -24.00
C VAL A 313 -43.93 -7.51 -23.50
N VAL A 314 -43.11 -6.88 -24.34
CA VAL A 314 -41.76 -6.45 -23.96
C VAL A 314 -41.84 -5.22 -23.05
N GLU A 315 -42.84 -4.36 -23.25
CA GLU A 315 -43.07 -3.15 -22.45
C GLU A 315 -43.36 -3.45 -20.98
N ASP A 316 -44.24 -4.41 -20.66
CA ASP A 316 -44.56 -4.81 -19.28
C ASP A 316 -43.32 -5.31 -18.52
N SER A 317 -42.51 -6.15 -19.17
CA SER A 317 -41.28 -6.69 -18.56
C SER A 317 -40.22 -5.62 -18.30
N ILE A 318 -40.14 -4.60 -19.15
CA ILE A 318 -39.21 -3.47 -19.01
C ILE A 318 -39.72 -2.52 -17.92
N LEU A 319 -41.04 -2.28 -17.84
CA LEU A 319 -41.68 -1.48 -16.79
C LEU A 319 -41.46 -2.09 -15.40
N ASP A 320 -41.68 -3.39 -15.24
CA ASP A 320 -41.42 -4.09 -13.98
C ASP A 320 -39.93 -3.99 -13.59
N ARG A 321 -39.02 -4.19 -14.54
CA ARG A 321 -37.59 -3.99 -14.30
C ARG A 321 -37.28 -2.56 -13.87
N ARG A 322 -37.90 -1.55 -14.50
CA ARG A 322 -37.73 -0.12 -14.16
C ARG A 322 -38.18 0.16 -12.73
N LEU A 323 -39.34 -0.36 -12.32
CA LEU A 323 -39.86 -0.23 -10.96
C LEU A 323 -38.90 -0.85 -9.94
N ARG A 324 -38.36 -2.03 -10.22
CA ARG A 324 -37.34 -2.67 -9.37
C ARG A 324 -36.07 -1.83 -9.24
N VAL A 325 -35.54 -1.27 -10.33
CA VAL A 325 -34.38 -0.35 -10.30
C VAL A 325 -34.67 0.86 -9.41
N LEU A 326 -35.83 1.50 -9.59
CA LEU A 326 -36.20 2.70 -8.86
C LEU A 326 -36.37 2.43 -7.36
N THR A 327 -36.95 1.28 -7.00
CA THR A 327 -37.07 0.85 -5.60
C THR A 327 -35.70 0.70 -4.96
N VAL A 328 -34.77 -0.03 -5.59
CA VAL A 328 -33.40 -0.18 -5.06
C VAL A 328 -32.69 1.17 -4.96
N LEU A 329 -32.83 2.04 -5.97
CA LEU A 329 -32.20 3.37 -5.95
C LEU A 329 -32.72 4.24 -4.81
N LYS A 330 -34.04 4.19 -4.53
CA LYS A 330 -34.66 4.89 -3.40
C LYS A 330 -34.12 4.39 -2.07
N GLU A 331 -34.02 3.07 -1.90
CA GLU A 331 -33.45 2.44 -0.71
C GLU A 331 -31.99 2.84 -0.49
N VAL A 332 -31.15 2.77 -1.54
CA VAL A 332 -29.74 3.18 -1.47
C VAL A 332 -29.64 4.65 -1.07
N THR A 333 -30.47 5.52 -1.66
CA THR A 333 -30.46 6.96 -1.37
C THR A 333 -30.88 7.24 0.07
N SER A 334 -31.97 6.60 0.52
CA SER A 334 -32.46 6.71 1.90
C SER A 334 -31.43 6.24 2.92
N LEU A 335 -30.76 5.13 2.63
CA LEU A 335 -29.73 4.59 3.51
C LEU A 335 -28.48 5.48 3.52
N THR A 336 -28.10 6.03 2.37
CA THR A 336 -27.00 7.00 2.23
C THR A 336 -27.26 8.24 3.08
N SER A 337 -28.48 8.79 3.05
CA SER A 337 -28.85 9.94 3.91
C SER A 337 -28.90 9.57 5.39
N ALA A 338 -29.27 8.34 5.74
CA ALA A 338 -29.35 7.90 7.13
C ALA A 338 -27.96 7.76 7.77
N ILE A 339 -26.96 7.29 7.02
CA ILE A 339 -25.61 7.03 7.54
C ILE A 339 -24.57 8.09 7.15
N CYS A 340 -24.98 9.18 6.48
CA CYS A 340 -24.04 10.22 6.08
C CYS A 340 -23.44 10.92 7.31
N PRO A 341 -22.22 11.48 7.23
CA PRO A 341 -21.56 12.12 8.37
C PRO A 341 -22.39 13.23 9.03
N THR A 342 -23.23 13.90 8.25
CA THR A 342 -24.11 15.00 8.70
C THR A 342 -25.46 14.51 9.23
N SER A 343 -25.70 13.20 9.30
CA SER A 343 -26.96 12.66 9.81
C SER A 343 -27.12 12.88 11.32
N ALA A 344 -28.36 13.05 11.76
CA ALA A 344 -28.71 13.18 13.18
C ALA A 344 -28.30 11.95 14.01
N LEU A 345 -28.23 10.76 13.39
CA LEU A 345 -27.76 9.54 14.05
C LEU A 345 -26.36 9.70 14.66
N HIS A 346 -25.53 10.55 14.05
CA HIS A 346 -24.20 10.82 14.54
C HIS A 346 -24.13 11.83 15.69
N GLU A 347 -25.11 12.74 15.76
CA GLU A 347 -25.25 13.71 16.84
C GLU A 347 -25.68 13.04 18.13
N GLU A 348 -26.61 12.10 18.00
CA GLU A 348 -27.12 11.29 19.12
C GLU A 348 -26.12 10.21 19.58
N GLY A 349 -25.03 9.97 18.85
CA GLY A 349 -24.09 8.87 19.13
C GLY A 349 -24.75 7.48 19.07
N ALA A 350 -25.86 7.34 18.34
CA ALA A 350 -26.75 6.18 18.36
C ALA A 350 -26.19 5.00 17.55
N ALA A 351 -25.14 4.35 18.07
CA ALA A 351 -24.42 3.26 17.41
C ALA A 351 -25.33 2.09 17.02
N GLU A 352 -26.33 1.76 17.84
CA GLU A 352 -27.27 0.67 17.58
C GLU A 352 -28.18 0.97 16.39
N LYS A 353 -28.68 2.23 16.28
CA LYS A 353 -29.46 2.68 15.13
C LYS A 353 -28.62 2.58 13.86
N ILE A 354 -27.35 3.00 13.91
CA ILE A 354 -26.43 2.88 12.76
C ILE A 354 -26.21 1.41 12.36
N ILE A 355 -25.98 0.52 13.33
CA ILE A 355 -25.87 -0.92 13.06
C ILE A 355 -27.16 -1.44 12.40
N SER A 356 -28.33 -1.01 12.87
CA SER A 356 -29.62 -1.40 12.29
C SER A 356 -29.79 -0.96 10.84
N GLU A 357 -29.29 0.23 10.50
CA GLU A 357 -29.25 0.72 9.12
C GLU A 357 -28.25 -0.07 8.27
N VAL A 358 -27.04 -0.33 8.78
CA VAL A 358 -26.01 -1.12 8.07
C VAL A 358 -26.48 -2.57 7.82
N LYS A 359 -27.30 -3.15 8.70
CA LYS A 359 -27.92 -4.47 8.51
C LYS A 359 -28.84 -4.55 7.27
N LYS A 360 -29.29 -3.42 6.73
CA LYS A 360 -30.09 -3.38 5.49
C LYS A 360 -29.22 -3.49 4.24
N VAL A 361 -27.94 -3.13 4.31
CA VAL A 361 -27.01 -3.10 3.15
C VAL A 361 -26.93 -4.45 2.42
N PRO A 362 -26.76 -5.62 3.09
CA PRO A 362 -26.69 -6.90 2.37
C PRO A 362 -27.93 -7.23 1.53
N LYS A 363 -29.13 -6.91 2.04
CA LYS A 363 -30.38 -7.14 1.31
C LYS A 363 -30.48 -6.23 0.08
N ILE A 364 -30.06 -4.97 0.22
CA ILE A 364 -30.02 -4.01 -0.90
C ILE A 364 -29.00 -4.45 -1.95
N CYS A 365 -27.81 -4.93 -1.55
CA CYS A 365 -26.82 -5.48 -2.46
C CYS A 365 -27.39 -6.64 -3.28
N ALA A 366 -28.05 -7.62 -2.64
CA ALA A 366 -28.64 -8.76 -3.34
C ALA A 366 -29.66 -8.34 -4.41
N ARG A 367 -30.58 -7.42 -4.05
CA ARG A 367 -31.55 -6.86 -5.00
C ARG A 367 -30.89 -6.06 -6.12
N ALA A 368 -29.86 -5.28 -5.81
CA ALA A 368 -29.12 -4.52 -6.82
C ALA A 368 -28.44 -5.43 -7.85
N THR A 369 -27.86 -6.55 -7.39
CA THR A 369 -27.24 -7.56 -8.26
C THR A 369 -28.26 -8.22 -9.18
N GLU A 370 -29.46 -8.56 -8.66
CA GLU A 370 -30.53 -9.15 -9.47
C GLU A 370 -30.99 -8.23 -10.61
N VAL A 371 -31.10 -6.94 -10.33
CA VAL A 371 -31.62 -5.94 -11.27
C VAL A 371 -30.59 -5.51 -12.31
N ALA A 372 -29.30 -5.48 -11.93
CA ALA A 372 -28.20 -4.96 -12.74
C ALA A 372 -27.58 -6.01 -13.69
N LYS A 373 -28.37 -6.91 -14.29
CA LYS A 373 -27.98 -8.07 -15.15
C LYS A 373 -26.74 -7.89 -16.06
N GLU A 374 -26.38 -6.66 -16.47
CA GLU A 374 -25.15 -6.32 -17.18
C GLU A 374 -24.19 -5.53 -16.27
N GLY A 375 -23.02 -6.11 -15.97
CA GLY A 375 -21.97 -5.45 -15.18
C GLY A 375 -22.14 -5.58 -13.66
N GLY A 376 -22.57 -6.78 -13.23
CA GLY A 376 -22.93 -7.14 -11.86
C GLY A 376 -22.09 -6.49 -10.76
N TRP A 377 -22.75 -6.13 -9.67
CA TRP A 377 -22.06 -5.72 -8.46
C TRP A 377 -21.33 -6.94 -7.88
N GLU A 378 -20.00 -6.87 -7.88
CA GLU A 378 -19.17 -7.80 -7.11
C GLU A 378 -18.90 -7.22 -5.73
N ALA A 379 -18.91 -8.08 -4.72
CA ALA A 379 -18.52 -7.71 -3.37
C ALA A 379 -17.10 -7.14 -3.41
N THR A 380 -16.97 -5.85 -3.10
CA THR A 380 -15.69 -5.16 -3.08
C THR A 380 -14.98 -5.39 -1.75
N ASP A 381 -13.66 -5.19 -1.73
CA ASP A 381 -12.89 -5.13 -0.47
C ASP A 381 -13.55 -4.19 0.56
N ASP A 382 -14.19 -3.10 0.08
CA ASP A 382 -14.90 -2.15 0.92
C ASP A 382 -16.19 -2.71 1.55
N TYR A 383 -16.84 -3.68 0.90
CA TYR A 383 -17.97 -4.40 1.50
C TYR A 383 -17.51 -5.20 2.72
N HIS A 384 -16.42 -5.96 2.58
CA HIS A 384 -15.87 -6.75 3.69
C HIS A 384 -15.31 -5.86 4.81
N LEU A 385 -14.54 -4.84 4.43
CA LEU A 385 -13.89 -3.94 5.39
C LEU A 385 -14.85 -2.91 6.02
N GLY A 386 -16.04 -2.72 5.44
CA GLY A 386 -17.10 -1.84 5.95
C GLY A 386 -18.25 -2.60 6.59
N VAL A 387 -19.07 -3.25 5.76
CA VAL A 387 -20.32 -3.91 6.17
C VAL A 387 -20.03 -5.08 7.10
N ASN A 388 -19.18 -6.03 6.68
CA ASN A 388 -18.90 -7.20 7.51
C ASN A 388 -18.18 -6.81 8.80
N ALA A 389 -17.27 -5.84 8.75
CA ALA A 389 -16.56 -5.35 9.94
C ALA A 389 -17.54 -4.83 11.03
N ILE A 390 -18.57 -4.05 10.65
CA ILE A 390 -19.58 -3.53 11.59
C ILE A 390 -20.46 -4.67 12.13
N LEU A 391 -20.90 -5.59 11.25
CA LEU A 391 -21.78 -6.69 11.64
C LEU A 391 -21.08 -7.72 12.55
N ILE A 392 -19.80 -8.01 12.30
CA ILE A 392 -18.99 -8.92 13.15
C ILE A 392 -18.71 -8.26 14.50
N THR A 393 -18.28 -7.00 14.51
CA THR A 393 -17.95 -6.28 15.76
C THR A 393 -19.17 -6.15 16.67
N SER A 394 -20.37 -6.00 16.10
CA SER A 394 -21.62 -5.96 16.87
C SER A 394 -22.06 -7.33 17.38
N ALA A 395 -21.83 -8.43 16.64
CA ALA A 395 -22.16 -9.77 17.08
C ALA A 395 -21.31 -10.26 18.28
N VAL A 396 -20.03 -9.87 18.35
CA VAL A 396 -19.12 -10.27 19.45
C VAL A 396 -19.57 -9.71 20.81
N LYS A 397 -20.20 -8.53 20.85
CA LYS A 397 -20.68 -7.92 22.11
C LYS A 397 -21.85 -8.65 22.77
N VAL A 398 -22.71 -9.31 21.98
CA VAL A 398 -23.86 -10.09 22.51
C VAL A 398 -23.38 -11.33 23.29
N LYS A 399 -22.15 -11.80 23.02
CA LYS A 399 -21.54 -12.97 23.67
C LYS A 399 -20.65 -12.64 24.87
N ARG A 400 -20.70 -11.43 25.45
CA ARG A 400 -20.12 -11.22 26.79
C ARG A 400 -20.91 -12.08 27.77
N THR A 401 -20.40 -13.29 28.00
CA THR A 401 -20.84 -14.26 28.99
C THR A 401 -21.11 -13.52 30.28
N LYS A 402 -22.35 -13.61 30.78
CA LYS A 402 -22.66 -13.29 32.18
C LYS A 402 -21.60 -13.98 33.01
N VAL A 403 -20.66 -13.22 33.56
CA VAL A 403 -19.73 -13.75 34.55
C VAL A 403 -20.65 -14.26 35.65
N LYS A 404 -20.74 -15.59 35.81
CA LYS A 404 -21.50 -16.17 36.92
C LYS A 404 -20.95 -15.50 38.16
N ALA A 405 -21.79 -14.76 38.88
CA ALA A 405 -21.40 -14.19 40.16
C ALA A 405 -20.79 -15.32 40.98
N LYS A 406 -19.55 -15.13 41.46
CA LYS A 406 -18.93 -16.10 42.37
C LYS A 406 -19.93 -16.32 43.50
N ARG A 407 -20.33 -17.57 43.73
CA ARG A 407 -21.09 -17.92 44.93
C ARG A 407 -20.27 -17.43 46.13
N PRO A 408 -20.86 -16.75 47.12
CA PRO A 408 -20.16 -16.47 48.35
C PRO A 408 -19.67 -17.80 48.92
N GLU A 409 -18.35 -17.92 49.08
CA GLU A 409 -17.75 -19.05 49.78
C GLU A 409 -18.14 -18.90 51.25
N LEU A 410 -18.81 -19.92 51.78
CA LEU A 410 -19.20 -19.98 53.18
C LEU A 410 -17.90 -20.10 53.99
N ASN A 411 -17.56 -19.07 54.75
CA ASN A 411 -16.39 -19.07 55.61
C ASN A 411 -16.65 -20.08 56.75
N THR A 412 -16.00 -21.23 56.71
CA THR A 412 -16.12 -22.27 57.77
C THR A 412 -14.98 -22.19 58.79
N GLU A 413 -14.10 -21.20 58.69
CA GLU A 413 -12.93 -21.07 59.58
C GLU A 413 -13.30 -20.61 61.01
N ASP A 414 -14.55 -20.17 61.26
CA ASP A 414 -14.99 -19.70 62.58
C ASP A 414 -15.57 -20.81 63.49
N LEU A 415 -15.48 -22.10 63.11
CA LEU A 415 -16.13 -23.21 63.84
C LEU A 415 -15.19 -24.08 64.69
N ASP A 416 -13.87 -23.90 64.60
CA ASP A 416 -12.91 -24.82 65.26
C ASP A 416 -12.44 -24.35 66.66
N ASP A 417 -12.90 -23.19 67.16
CA ASP A 417 -12.47 -22.65 68.47
C ASP A 417 -13.35 -23.08 69.68
N TRP A 418 -14.17 -24.13 69.55
CA TRP A 418 -15.17 -24.50 70.57
C TRP A 418 -15.07 -25.94 71.14
N TYR A 419 -13.90 -26.58 71.12
CA TYR A 419 -13.69 -27.85 71.84
C TYR A 419 -12.40 -27.93 72.64
#